data_AF-A0A970ZPH6-F1
#
_entry.id   AF-A0A970ZPH6-F1
#
_cell.length_a   1.000
_cell.length_b   1.000
_cell.length_c   1.000
_cell.angle_alpha   90.00
_cell.angle_beta   90.00
_cell.angle_gamma   90.00
#
_symmetry.space_group_name_H-M   'P 1'
#
loop_
_entity.id
_entity.type
_entity.pdbx_description
1 polymer ?
#
loop_
_entity_poly.entity_id
_entity_poly.type
_entity_poly.pdbx_seq_one_letter_code
_entity_poly.pdbx_strand_id
1 'polypeptide(L)'
;MKTRLLWSSLLVLATLLALPPLPAQDTVRSKYNEGLALYNAGKYGEALLLFEEVLARKPDFVYARNYAAKSKSMIAMGVGPKKDLEGNLSRLIIPEINFADAPLGDILDYLSARAAEISGGSVVANFIYKGTPEQRQNTLITLSLRGVPLTEAIKYVSQLSHSKVKYEEHAVVIEPLQSAVAPVTTGNNTAPTPDGSTFE
;
A
#
# COMPACT_ATOMS: atom_id res chain seq x y z
N MET A 1 23.45 67.48 54.34
CA MET A 1 22.02 67.56 54.70
C MET A 1 21.34 68.66 53.89
N LYS A 2 20.56 68.29 52.87
CA LYS A 2 19.21 68.82 52.56
C LYS A 2 18.73 68.19 51.25
N THR A 3 17.76 67.31 51.43
CA THR A 3 17.00 66.53 50.45
C THR A 3 16.12 67.44 49.59
N ARG A 4 16.01 67.13 48.29
CA ARG A 4 14.81 67.42 47.50
C ARG A 4 14.46 66.19 46.66
N LEU A 5 13.39 65.54 47.08
CA LEU A 5 12.63 64.57 46.31
C LEU A 5 12.07 65.25 45.06
N LEU A 6 12.24 64.63 43.90
CA LEU A 6 11.34 64.79 42.77
C LEU A 6 11.00 63.39 42.24
N TRP A 7 9.72 63.05 42.39
CA TRP A 7 9.09 61.92 41.72
C TRP A 7 9.18 62.09 40.21
N SER A 8 9.62 61.07 39.48
CA SER A 8 9.38 60.96 38.04
C SER A 8 9.39 59.49 37.65
N SER A 9 8.21 58.89 37.64
CA SER A 9 7.90 57.70 36.84
C SER A 9 8.33 57.96 35.39
N LEU A 10 9.22 57.14 34.84
CA LEU A 10 9.48 57.14 33.40
C LEU A 10 8.92 55.86 32.77
N LEU A 11 7.66 56.02 32.35
CA LEU A 11 7.02 55.47 31.16
C LEU A 11 7.67 54.23 30.50
N VAL A 12 6.98 53.09 30.63
CA VAL A 12 7.11 51.93 29.76
C VAL A 12 6.72 52.35 28.35
N LEU A 13 7.70 52.59 27.46
CA LEU A 13 7.44 52.73 26.03
C LEU A 13 7.52 51.35 25.38
N ALA A 14 6.43 50.60 25.49
CA ALA A 14 6.22 49.42 24.66
C ALA A 14 5.98 49.88 23.23
N THR A 15 7.05 50.04 22.45
CA THR A 15 6.94 50.16 20.99
C THR A 15 6.42 48.83 20.45
N LEU A 16 5.10 48.77 20.23
CA LEU A 16 4.47 47.72 19.46
C LEU A 16 5.01 47.83 18.03
N LEU A 17 6.04 47.03 17.72
CA LEU A 17 6.42 46.75 16.34
C LEU A 17 5.20 46.10 15.68
N ALA A 18 4.43 46.91 14.96
CA ALA A 18 3.49 46.38 13.97
C ALA A 18 4.33 45.68 12.91
N LEU A 19 4.55 44.37 13.09
CA LEU A 19 5.05 43.53 12.01
C LEU A 19 4.08 43.70 10.83
N PRO A 20 4.55 44.10 9.64
CA PRO A 20 3.69 44.06 8.47
C PRO A 20 3.18 42.61 8.32
N PRO A 21 1.90 42.40 7.94
CA PRO A 21 1.42 41.06 7.67
C PRO A 21 2.35 40.45 6.63
N LEU A 22 2.93 39.29 6.95
CA LEU A 22 3.70 38.51 5.98
C LEU A 22 2.88 38.43 4.69
N PRO A 23 3.48 38.61 3.50
CA PRO A 23 2.74 38.47 2.25
C PRO A 23 2.07 37.12 2.30
N ALA A 24 0.74 37.12 2.36
CA ALA A 24 -0.04 35.91 2.37
C ALA A 24 0.38 35.15 1.13
N GLN A 25 1.16 34.08 1.32
CA GLN A 25 1.55 33.16 0.27
C GLN A 25 0.28 32.88 -0.51
N ASP A 26 0.28 33.16 -1.82
CA ASP A 26 -0.93 33.29 -2.64
C ASP A 26 -1.66 31.94 -2.72
N THR A 27 -2.38 31.63 -1.65
CA THR A 27 -2.79 30.27 -1.25
C THR A 27 -3.77 29.72 -2.27
N VAL A 28 -4.54 30.60 -2.90
CA VAL A 28 -5.43 30.29 -4.03
C VAL A 28 -4.62 29.72 -5.21
N ARG A 29 -3.52 30.37 -5.60
CA ARG A 29 -2.69 29.92 -6.72
C ARG A 29 -1.89 28.66 -6.37
N SER A 30 -1.39 28.56 -5.14
CA SER A 30 -0.70 27.36 -4.67
C SER A 30 -1.61 26.12 -4.71
N LYS A 31 -2.82 26.23 -4.16
CA LYS A 31 -3.80 25.12 -4.14
C LYS A 31 -4.29 24.76 -5.54
N TYR A 32 -4.44 25.74 -6.42
CA TYR A 32 -4.75 25.47 -7.82
C TYR A 32 -3.64 24.66 -8.50
N ASN A 33 -2.37 25.03 -8.30
CA ASN A 33 -1.23 24.31 -8.88
C ASN A 33 -1.10 22.89 -8.30
N GLU A 34 -1.36 22.72 -7.01
CA GLU A 34 -1.40 21.40 -6.36
C GLU A 34 -2.54 20.54 -6.95
N GLY A 35 -3.73 21.11 -7.13
CA GLY A 35 -4.85 20.45 -7.81
C GLY A 35 -4.51 20.02 -9.24
N LEU A 36 -3.76 20.85 -9.99
CA LEU A 36 -3.26 20.48 -11.32
C LEU A 36 -2.30 19.28 -11.28
N ALA A 37 -1.39 19.23 -10.30
CA ALA A 37 -0.48 18.10 -10.15
C ALA A 37 -1.25 16.79 -9.89
N LEU A 38 -2.23 16.83 -8.99
CA LEU A 38 -3.09 15.68 -8.70
C LEU A 38 -3.95 15.28 -9.92
N TYR A 39 -4.49 16.26 -10.64
CA TYR A 39 -5.23 16.04 -11.87
C TYR A 39 -4.38 15.31 -12.92
N ASN A 40 -3.14 15.77 -13.12
CA ASN A 40 -2.20 15.16 -14.06
C ASN A 40 -1.74 13.77 -13.62
N ALA A 41 -1.72 13.51 -12.31
CA ALA A 41 -1.48 12.18 -11.73
C ALA A 41 -2.71 11.25 -11.82
N GLY A 42 -3.82 11.70 -12.42
CA GLY A 42 -5.07 10.92 -12.52
C GLY A 42 -5.87 10.85 -11.21
N LYS A 43 -5.44 11.55 -10.15
CA LYS A 43 -6.07 11.59 -8.84
C LYS A 43 -7.22 12.61 -8.82
N TYR A 44 -8.22 12.40 -9.66
CA TYR A 44 -9.28 13.40 -9.90
C TYR A 44 -10.12 13.72 -8.67
N GLY A 45 -10.29 12.77 -7.73
CA GLY A 45 -10.98 13.01 -6.47
C GLY A 45 -10.23 14.02 -5.57
N GLU A 46 -8.93 13.79 -5.35
CA GLU A 46 -8.10 14.71 -4.57
C GLU A 46 -7.97 16.09 -5.27
N ALA A 47 -7.81 16.08 -6.59
CA ALA A 47 -7.75 17.30 -7.39
C ALA A 47 -9.04 18.14 -7.26
N LEU A 48 -10.21 17.48 -7.29
CA LEU A 48 -11.50 18.14 -7.17
C LEU A 48 -11.64 18.90 -5.85
N LEU A 49 -11.23 18.30 -4.73
CA LEU A 49 -11.28 18.96 -3.42
C LEU A 49 -10.49 20.27 -3.40
N LEU A 50 -9.28 20.27 -3.98
CA LEU A 50 -8.44 21.46 -4.07
C LEU A 50 -9.05 22.53 -4.97
N PHE A 51 -9.64 22.15 -6.11
CA PHE A 51 -10.33 23.11 -6.98
C PHE A 51 -11.58 23.69 -6.31
N GLU A 52 -12.34 22.90 -5.54
CA GLU A 52 -13.49 23.39 -4.79
C GLU A 52 -13.07 24.36 -3.68
N GLU A 53 -11.93 24.14 -3.02
CA GLU A 53 -11.39 25.11 -2.07
C GLU A 53 -10.96 26.42 -2.74
N VAL A 54 -10.31 26.33 -3.91
CA VAL A 54 -9.97 27.52 -4.71
C VAL A 54 -11.22 28.31 -5.07
N LEU A 55 -12.28 27.64 -5.50
CA LEU A 55 -13.56 28.25 -5.86
C LEU A 55 -14.34 28.81 -4.66
N ALA A 56 -14.19 28.22 -3.47
CA ALA A 56 -14.78 28.75 -2.25
C ALA A 56 -14.19 30.12 -1.86
N ARG A 57 -12.90 30.34 -2.16
CA ARG A 57 -12.20 31.61 -1.91
C ARG A 57 -12.35 32.59 -3.07
N LYS A 58 -12.31 32.11 -4.32
CA LYS A 58 -12.46 32.89 -5.56
C LYS A 58 -13.45 32.22 -6.51
N PRO A 59 -14.76 32.51 -6.39
CA PRO A 59 -15.80 31.89 -7.21
C PRO A 59 -15.68 32.19 -8.72
N ASP A 60 -15.00 33.28 -9.08
CA ASP A 60 -14.73 33.75 -10.43
C ASP A 60 -13.47 33.13 -11.06
N PHE A 61 -12.73 32.27 -10.34
CA PHE A 61 -11.52 31.63 -10.83
C PHE A 61 -11.82 30.57 -11.91
N VAL A 62 -11.93 31.02 -13.16
CA VAL A 62 -12.38 30.23 -14.32
C VAL A 62 -11.61 28.93 -14.49
N TYR A 63 -10.29 28.95 -14.30
CA TYR A 63 -9.46 27.75 -14.46
C TYR A 63 -9.85 26.64 -13.48
N ALA A 64 -10.03 26.94 -12.19
CA ALA A 64 -10.43 25.95 -11.19
C ALA A 64 -11.84 25.41 -11.47
N ARG A 65 -12.76 26.24 -11.97
CA ARG A 65 -14.09 25.79 -12.38
C ARG A 65 -14.02 24.76 -13.51
N ASN A 66 -13.22 25.04 -14.54
CA ASN A 66 -13.03 24.14 -15.67
C ASN A 66 -12.42 22.81 -15.23
N TYR A 67 -11.38 22.86 -14.39
CA TYR A 67 -10.72 21.66 -13.89
C TYR A 67 -11.58 20.88 -12.89
N ALA A 68 -12.40 21.54 -12.06
CA ALA A 68 -13.38 20.88 -11.20
C ALA A 68 -14.43 20.12 -12.03
N ALA A 69 -14.98 20.76 -13.07
CA ALA A 69 -15.93 20.11 -13.97
C ALA A 69 -15.32 18.91 -14.69
N LYS A 70 -14.09 19.07 -15.20
CA LYS A 70 -13.34 17.97 -15.83
C LYS A 70 -13.06 16.83 -14.85
N SER A 71 -12.66 17.14 -13.62
CA SER A 71 -12.43 16.14 -12.57
C SER A 71 -13.71 15.37 -12.25
N LYS A 72 -14.86 16.04 -12.11
CA LYS A 72 -16.18 15.39 -11.92
C LYS A 72 -16.52 14.43 -13.07
N SER A 73 -16.24 14.84 -14.31
CA SER A 73 -16.45 13.99 -15.48
C SER A 73 -15.55 12.74 -15.46
N MET A 74 -14.26 12.88 -15.14
CA MET A 74 -13.34 11.74 -15.06
C MET A 74 -13.74 10.76 -13.95
N ILE A 75 -14.15 11.28 -12.78
CA ILE A 75 -14.69 10.49 -11.67
C ILE A 75 -15.93 9.72 -12.13
N ALA A 76 -16.88 10.39 -12.81
CA ALA A 76 -18.10 9.76 -13.30
C ALA A 76 -17.83 8.68 -14.37
N MET A 77 -16.78 8.85 -15.18
CA MET A 77 -16.34 7.86 -16.16
C MET A 77 -15.50 6.73 -15.55
N GLY A 78 -15.23 6.76 -14.23
CA GLY A 78 -14.36 5.79 -13.56
C GLY A 78 -12.90 5.85 -14.02
N VAL A 79 -12.51 6.91 -14.73
CA VAL A 79 -11.12 7.10 -15.16
C VAL A 79 -10.33 7.58 -13.95
N GLY A 80 -9.29 6.86 -13.58
CA GLY A 80 -8.41 7.19 -12.46
C GLY A 80 -6.95 6.93 -12.82
N PRO A 81 -6.02 7.02 -11.86
CA PRO A 81 -4.66 6.57 -12.10
C PRO A 81 -4.72 5.09 -12.52
N LYS A 82 -3.97 4.70 -13.55
CA LYS A 82 -3.81 3.28 -13.88
C LYS A 82 -3.31 2.58 -12.62
N LYS A 83 -4.11 1.67 -12.08
CA LYS A 83 -3.73 0.87 -10.92
C LYS A 83 -2.78 -0.23 -11.41
N ASP A 84 -1.53 0.16 -11.55
CA ASP A 84 -0.43 -0.74 -11.87
C ASP A 84 0.12 -1.33 -10.56
N LEU A 85 -0.59 -2.33 -10.02
CA LEU A 85 -0.17 -2.97 -8.78
C LEU A 85 1.23 -3.59 -8.93
N GLU A 86 1.48 -4.31 -10.03
CA GLU A 86 2.77 -4.95 -10.28
C GLU A 86 3.92 -3.93 -10.33
N GLY A 87 3.75 -2.85 -11.09
CA GLY A 87 4.74 -1.78 -11.18
C GLY A 87 4.98 -1.11 -9.83
N ASN A 88 3.93 -0.91 -9.02
CA ASN A 88 4.06 -0.35 -7.67
C ASN A 88 4.83 -1.29 -6.74
N LEU A 89 4.52 -2.59 -6.74
CA LEU A 89 5.22 -3.59 -5.92
C LEU A 89 6.69 -3.74 -6.36
N SER A 90 6.99 -3.66 -7.66
CA SER A 90 8.35 -3.82 -8.19
C SER A 90 9.34 -2.75 -7.70
N ARG A 91 8.84 -1.58 -7.30
CA ARG A 91 9.64 -0.47 -6.77
C ARG A 91 9.92 -0.60 -5.28
N LEU A 92 9.19 -1.47 -4.58
CA LEU A 92 9.37 -1.68 -3.14
C LEU A 92 10.54 -2.65 -2.93
N ILE A 93 11.66 -2.13 -2.45
CA ILE A 93 12.84 -2.93 -2.13
C ILE A 93 12.72 -3.47 -0.71
N ILE A 94 12.67 -4.79 -0.57
CA ILE A 94 12.73 -5.48 0.71
C ILE A 94 14.19 -5.49 1.18
N PRO A 95 14.50 -4.88 2.34
CA PRO A 95 15.87 -4.86 2.86
C PRO A 95 16.39 -6.26 3.14
N GLU A 96 15.60 -7.05 3.87
CA GLU A 96 15.92 -8.43 4.23
C GLU A 96 14.64 -9.19 4.61
N ILE A 97 14.58 -10.46 4.19
CA ILE A 97 13.63 -11.47 4.68
C ILE A 97 14.37 -12.78 4.91
N ASN A 98 13.95 -13.48 5.97
CA ASN A 98 14.43 -14.81 6.28
C ASN A 98 13.26 -15.63 6.82
N PHE A 99 12.86 -16.64 6.07
CA PHE A 99 11.85 -17.61 6.42
C PHE A 99 12.51 -18.98 6.57
N ALA A 100 12.18 -19.68 7.64
CA ALA A 100 12.61 -21.04 7.90
C ALA A 100 11.35 -21.87 8.19
N ASP A 101 11.05 -22.82 7.30
CA ASP A 101 9.88 -23.70 7.34
C ASP A 101 8.57 -22.95 7.66
N ALA A 102 8.40 -21.76 7.07
CA ALA A 102 7.26 -20.92 7.34
C ALA A 102 6.07 -21.29 6.43
N PRO A 103 4.84 -21.39 6.95
CA PRO A 103 3.64 -21.60 6.16
C PRO A 103 3.48 -20.56 5.04
N LEU A 104 3.08 -20.99 3.85
CA LEU A 104 2.79 -20.12 2.72
C LEU A 104 1.80 -19.00 3.10
N GLY A 105 0.76 -19.33 3.88
CA GLY A 105 -0.21 -18.34 4.36
C GLY A 105 0.45 -17.19 5.12
N ASP A 106 1.27 -17.51 6.11
CA ASP A 106 1.97 -16.53 6.95
C ASP A 106 2.93 -15.67 6.13
N ILE A 107 3.59 -16.27 5.13
CA ILE A 107 4.47 -15.55 4.21
C ILE A 107 3.69 -14.54 3.37
N LEU A 108 2.54 -14.93 2.80
CA LEU A 108 1.72 -14.02 2.00
C LEU A 108 1.19 -12.85 2.84
N ASP A 109 0.80 -13.12 4.09
CA ASP A 109 0.32 -12.10 5.01
C ASP A 109 1.48 -11.15 5.43
N TYR A 110 2.66 -11.72 5.69
CA TYR A 110 3.88 -10.94 5.94
C TYR A 110 4.25 -10.04 4.76
N LEU A 111 4.22 -10.56 3.52
CA LEU A 111 4.55 -9.76 2.33
C LEU A 111 3.55 -8.63 2.12
N SER A 112 2.27 -8.83 2.44
CA SER A 112 1.25 -7.77 2.41
C SER A 112 1.57 -6.67 3.42
N ALA A 113 1.84 -7.04 4.67
CA ALA A 113 2.22 -6.09 5.72
C ALA A 113 3.50 -5.33 5.37
N ARG A 114 4.51 -6.02 4.85
CA ARG A 114 5.78 -5.41 4.45
C ARG A 114 5.64 -4.46 3.27
N ALA A 115 4.74 -4.75 2.32
CA ALA A 115 4.43 -3.82 1.22
C ALA A 115 3.84 -2.51 1.75
N ALA A 116 2.88 -2.61 2.68
CA ALA A 116 2.28 -1.45 3.33
C ALA A 116 3.30 -0.66 4.15
N GLU A 117 4.16 -1.33 4.91
CA GLU A 117 5.22 -0.70 5.71
C GLU A 117 6.21 0.09 4.83
N ILE A 118 6.81 -0.55 3.82
CA ILE A 118 7.82 0.09 2.96
C ILE A 118 7.21 1.25 2.17
N SER A 119 5.96 1.12 1.72
CA SER A 119 5.28 2.15 0.94
C SER A 119 4.66 3.27 1.79
N GLY A 120 4.78 3.23 3.12
CA GLY A 120 4.10 4.17 4.01
C GLY A 120 2.57 4.10 3.90
N GLY A 121 2.03 2.92 3.60
CA GLY A 121 0.60 2.64 3.42
C GLY A 121 0.04 2.97 2.04
N SER A 122 0.85 3.53 1.14
CA SER A 122 0.39 3.90 -0.22
C SER A 122 0.14 2.70 -1.14
N VAL A 123 0.75 1.55 -0.84
CA VAL A 123 0.58 0.29 -1.56
C VAL A 123 0.19 -0.81 -0.58
N VAL A 124 -1.02 -1.34 -0.73
CA VAL A 124 -1.49 -2.51 0.02
C VAL A 124 -1.65 -3.67 -0.96
N ALA A 125 -0.86 -4.72 -0.78
CA ALA A 125 -0.91 -5.91 -1.62
C ALA A 125 -1.95 -6.89 -1.06
N ASN A 126 -3.03 -7.14 -1.80
CA ASN A 126 -3.97 -8.20 -1.48
C ASN A 126 -3.56 -9.50 -2.16
N PHE A 127 -3.37 -10.58 -1.41
CA PHE A 127 -3.01 -11.90 -1.96
C PHE A 127 -4.21 -12.82 -1.97
N ILE A 128 -4.56 -13.33 -3.15
CA ILE A 128 -5.63 -14.31 -3.34
C ILE A 128 -4.98 -15.65 -3.64
N TYR A 129 -5.06 -16.60 -2.71
CA TYR A 129 -4.61 -17.97 -2.93
C TYR A 129 -5.77 -18.84 -3.42
N LYS A 130 -5.60 -19.50 -4.57
CA LYS A 130 -6.64 -20.36 -5.18
C LYS A 130 -6.51 -21.86 -4.85
N GLY A 131 -5.62 -22.23 -3.93
CA GLY A 131 -5.54 -23.60 -3.41
C GLY A 131 -6.43 -23.83 -2.18
N THR A 132 -6.30 -25.00 -1.56
CA THR A 132 -7.05 -25.32 -0.33
C THR A 132 -6.44 -24.66 0.91
N PRO A 133 -7.22 -24.45 1.99
CA PRO A 133 -6.70 -23.95 3.26
C PRO A 133 -5.55 -24.81 3.82
N GLU A 134 -5.62 -26.13 3.64
CA GLU A 134 -4.58 -27.06 4.09
C GLU A 134 -3.30 -26.86 3.30
N GLN A 135 -3.37 -26.69 1.98
CA GLN A 135 -2.19 -26.35 1.18
C GLN A 135 -1.59 -25.02 1.62
N ARG A 136 -2.43 -24.01 1.90
CA ARG A 136 -1.96 -22.70 2.38
C ARG A 136 -1.21 -22.80 3.71
N GLN A 137 -1.62 -23.70 4.61
CA GLN A 137 -1.01 -23.87 5.94
C GLN A 137 0.17 -24.85 5.93
N ASN A 138 0.13 -25.89 5.10
CA ASN A 138 1.09 -26.99 5.14
C ASN A 138 2.21 -26.87 4.08
N THR A 139 2.09 -25.96 3.11
CA THR A 139 3.21 -25.62 2.22
C THR A 139 4.22 -24.78 2.99
N LEU A 140 5.27 -25.42 3.48
CA LEU A 140 6.36 -24.77 4.22
C LEU A 140 7.44 -24.30 3.26
N ILE A 141 7.90 -23.07 3.45
CA ILE A 141 8.90 -22.44 2.60
C ILE A 141 10.06 -21.94 3.46
N THR A 142 11.26 -22.29 3.03
CA THR A 142 12.52 -21.73 3.53
C THR A 142 13.13 -20.84 2.46
N LEU A 143 13.37 -19.57 2.79
CA LEU A 143 13.81 -18.54 1.84
C LEU A 143 14.55 -17.42 2.57
N SER A 144 15.72 -17.04 2.07
CA SER A 144 16.45 -15.85 2.53
C SER A 144 16.75 -14.96 1.34
N LEU A 145 16.33 -13.69 1.43
CA LEU A 145 16.55 -12.68 0.40
C LEU A 145 16.99 -11.37 1.03
N ARG A 146 17.80 -10.60 0.30
CA ARG A 146 18.34 -9.31 0.76
C ARG A 146 18.35 -8.29 -0.38
N GLY A 147 17.82 -7.10 -0.11
CA GLY A 147 17.81 -5.99 -1.06
C GLY A 147 17.05 -6.30 -2.36
N VAL A 148 15.99 -7.10 -2.30
CA VAL A 148 15.26 -7.57 -3.49
C VAL A 148 13.96 -6.79 -3.69
N PRO A 149 13.52 -6.56 -4.95
CA PRO A 149 12.17 -6.11 -5.22
C PRO A 149 11.10 -7.05 -4.65
N LEU A 150 9.99 -6.51 -4.16
CA LEU A 150 8.89 -7.29 -3.61
C LEU A 150 8.29 -8.27 -4.64
N THR A 151 8.24 -7.89 -5.92
CA THR A 151 7.81 -8.79 -7.01
C THR A 151 8.72 -10.00 -7.20
N GLU A 152 10.04 -9.85 -6.98
CA GLU A 152 10.98 -10.97 -7.02
C GLU A 152 10.80 -11.87 -5.80
N ALA A 153 10.55 -11.31 -4.61
CA ALA A 153 10.21 -12.12 -3.43
C ALA A 153 8.93 -12.96 -3.67
N ILE A 154 7.87 -12.36 -4.22
CA ILE A 154 6.62 -13.06 -4.59
C ILE A 154 6.90 -14.16 -5.61
N LYS A 155 7.73 -13.89 -6.61
CA LYS A 155 8.12 -14.87 -7.63
C LYS A 155 8.87 -16.06 -7.01
N TYR A 156 9.83 -15.83 -6.12
CA TYR A 156 10.53 -16.91 -5.42
C TYR A 156 9.58 -17.73 -4.54
N VAL A 157 8.70 -17.07 -3.79
CA VAL A 157 7.66 -17.76 -3.00
C VAL A 157 6.74 -18.60 -3.89
N SER A 158 6.36 -18.09 -5.06
CA SER A 158 5.52 -18.80 -6.03
C SER A 158 6.25 -20.03 -6.60
N GLN A 159 7.54 -19.90 -6.92
CA GLN A 159 8.36 -21.02 -7.40
C GLN A 159 8.50 -22.12 -6.34
N LEU A 160 8.78 -21.75 -5.09
CA LEU A 160 8.96 -22.71 -3.99
C LEU A 160 7.64 -23.37 -3.56
N SER A 161 6.50 -22.69 -3.72
CA SER A 161 5.16 -23.25 -3.49
C SER A 161 4.58 -23.98 -4.71
N HIS A 162 5.34 -24.16 -5.79
CA HIS A 162 4.88 -24.73 -7.05
C HIS A 162 3.58 -24.09 -7.57
N SER A 163 3.51 -22.76 -7.49
CA SER A 163 2.37 -21.95 -7.86
C SER A 163 2.71 -21.00 -9.02
N LYS A 164 1.69 -20.65 -9.82
CA LYS A 164 1.72 -19.54 -10.77
C LYS A 164 1.28 -18.26 -10.08
N VAL A 165 1.92 -17.15 -10.42
CA VAL A 165 1.50 -15.81 -10.00
C VAL A 165 0.84 -15.08 -11.17
N LYS A 166 -0.25 -14.36 -10.88
CA LYS A 166 -0.88 -13.43 -11.81
C LYS A 166 -1.16 -12.11 -11.09
N TYR A 167 -0.70 -11.02 -11.67
CA TYR A 167 -1.00 -9.68 -11.19
C TYR A 167 -2.30 -9.18 -11.81
N GLU A 168 -3.22 -8.76 -10.97
CA GLU A 168 -4.46 -8.08 -11.37
C GLU A 168 -4.43 -6.64 -10.86
N GLU A 169 -5.43 -5.84 -11.25
CA GLU A 169 -5.50 -4.42 -10.91
C GLU A 169 -5.42 -4.15 -9.39
N HIS A 170 -5.90 -5.09 -8.58
CA HIS A 170 -6.09 -4.95 -7.14
C HIS A 170 -5.53 -6.10 -6.29
N ALA A 171 -5.04 -7.16 -6.92
CA ALA A 171 -4.61 -8.36 -6.20
C ALA A 171 -3.48 -9.08 -6.90
N VAL A 172 -2.71 -9.80 -6.10
CA VAL A 172 -1.75 -10.80 -6.56
C VAL A 172 -2.39 -12.17 -6.36
N VAL A 173 -2.71 -12.83 -7.47
CA VAL A 173 -3.34 -14.16 -7.47
C VAL A 173 -2.24 -15.23 -7.50
N ILE A 174 -2.28 -16.15 -6.54
CA ILE A 174 -1.37 -17.29 -6.43
C ILE A 174 -2.18 -18.57 -6.69
N GLU A 175 -1.87 -19.24 -7.80
CA GLU A 175 -2.58 -20.44 -8.27
C GLU A 175 -1.66 -21.67 -8.20
N PRO A 176 -1.92 -22.64 -7.31
CA PRO A 176 -1.10 -23.85 -7.25
C PRO A 176 -1.22 -24.66 -8.56
N LEU A 177 -0.11 -25.21 -9.02
CA LEU A 177 -0.05 -25.97 -10.29
C LEU A 177 -0.69 -27.36 -10.21
N GLN A 178 -0.90 -27.89 -9.00
CA GLN A 178 -1.59 -29.16 -8.78
C GLN A 178 -2.82 -28.94 -7.91
N SER A 179 -3.98 -29.32 -8.44
CA SER A 179 -5.19 -29.52 -7.65
C SER A 179 -4.91 -30.61 -6.62
N ALA A 180 -5.33 -30.41 -5.38
CA ALA A 180 -5.15 -31.33 -4.27
C ALA A 180 -5.54 -32.77 -4.67
N VAL A 181 -4.55 -33.61 -4.97
CA VAL A 181 -4.74 -35.05 -4.90
C VAL A 181 -4.68 -35.36 -3.40
N ALA A 182 -5.81 -35.77 -2.84
CA ALA A 182 -5.88 -36.30 -1.49
C ALA A 182 -4.71 -37.27 -1.23
N PRO A 183 -4.19 -37.36 -0.01
CA PRO A 183 -3.18 -38.37 0.30
C PRO A 183 -3.73 -39.71 -0.15
N VAL A 184 -3.07 -40.30 -1.16
CA VAL A 184 -3.32 -41.67 -1.56
C VAL A 184 -2.96 -42.47 -0.32
N THR A 185 -3.97 -42.92 0.42
CA THR A 185 -3.80 -44.01 1.38
C THR A 185 -3.35 -45.19 0.55
N THR A 186 -2.04 -45.34 0.40
CA THR A 186 -1.42 -46.55 -0.11
C THR A 186 -2.00 -47.68 0.72
N GLY A 187 -2.84 -48.48 0.07
CA GLY A 187 -3.49 -49.62 0.69
C GLY A 187 -2.42 -50.54 1.26
N ASN A 188 -2.56 -50.84 2.55
CA ASN A 188 -1.97 -52.04 3.11
C ASN A 188 -2.73 -53.22 2.50
N ASN A 189 -2.25 -53.68 1.35
CA ASN A 189 -2.55 -55.00 0.83
C ASN A 189 -1.86 -56.01 1.77
N THR A 190 -2.55 -56.38 2.85
CA THR A 190 -2.23 -57.61 3.57
C THR A 190 -2.51 -58.76 2.61
N ALA A 191 -1.45 -59.34 2.06
CA ALA A 191 -1.54 -60.56 1.28
C ALA A 191 -2.25 -61.65 2.10
N PRO A 192 -3.14 -62.47 1.50
CA PRO A 192 -3.63 -63.66 2.17
C PRO A 192 -2.45 -64.63 2.34
N THR A 193 -2.16 -65.00 3.58
CA THR A 193 -1.29 -66.14 3.90
C THR A 193 -1.82 -67.39 3.21
N PRO A 194 -1.00 -68.16 2.48
CA PRO A 194 -1.36 -69.51 2.07
C PRO A 194 -1.32 -70.38 3.32
N ASP A 195 -2.47 -70.78 3.84
CA ASP A 195 -2.53 -71.80 4.87
C ASP A 195 -2.27 -73.15 4.23
N GLY A 196 -1.01 -73.59 4.36
CA GLY A 196 -0.58 -74.93 4.04
C GLY A 196 -0.68 -75.79 5.28
N SER A 197 -1.31 -76.95 5.10
CA SER A 197 -1.17 -78.19 5.87
C SER A 197 -1.74 -78.25 7.30
N THR A 198 -2.85 -78.99 7.42
CA THR A 198 -2.86 -80.19 8.27
C THR A 198 -3.53 -81.35 7.51
N PHE A 199 -2.74 -82.39 7.28
CA PHE A 199 -3.20 -83.76 7.09
C PHE A 199 -3.71 -84.27 8.44
N GLU A 200 -4.94 -84.81 8.46
CA GLU A 200 -5.41 -86.06 9.13
C GLU A 200 -6.95 -86.07 9.17
#